data_AF-A0A351HW15-F1
#
_entry.id   AF-A0A351HW15-F1
#
_cell.length_a   1.000
_cell.length_b   1.000
_cell.length_c   1.000
_cell.angle_alpha   90.00
_cell.angle_beta   90.00
_cell.angle_gamma   90.00
#
_symmetry.space_group_name_H-M   'P 1'
#
loop_
_entity.id
_entity.type
_entity.pdbx_description
1 polymer ?
#
loop_
_entity_poly.entity_id
_entity_poly.type
_entity_poly.pdbx_seq_one_letter_code
_entity_poly.pdbx_strand_id
1 'polypeptide(L)'
;DFMEIPPKKYFRLFPGNEVRLRGAYFITCQEVIKDADGHVIELKCTYDPATKSGAGCERKVKGTIHWVDASHASEVELHLYDYLVEDDSGLTKDNFLERINPKSLEIVKAYIEPELLKAQPYQKFQFIRNGFFSVDPKYSTPEAPVFNQIVSLKSSWKPTN
;
A
#
# COMPACT_ATOMS: atom_id res chain seq x y z
N ASP A 1 1.73 -6.67 -2.36
CA ASP A 1 2.61 -6.61 -3.56
C ASP A 1 3.23 -7.98 -3.94
N PHE A 2 2.52 -9.06 -3.64
CA PHE A 2 2.93 -10.44 -3.92
C PHE A 2 1.77 -11.20 -4.58
N MET A 3 2.08 -12.15 -5.46
CA MET A 3 1.14 -13.14 -5.99
C MET A 3 1.89 -14.46 -6.17
N GLU A 4 1.32 -15.57 -5.69
CA GLU A 4 1.95 -16.89 -5.86
C GLU A 4 1.89 -17.36 -7.32
N ILE A 5 0.75 -17.16 -7.98
CA ILE A 5 0.53 -17.44 -9.39
C ILE A 5 0.17 -16.12 -10.09
N PRO A 6 1.16 -15.39 -10.63
CA PRO A 6 0.92 -14.06 -11.19
C PRO A 6 0.29 -14.12 -12.60
N PRO A 7 -0.59 -13.16 -12.96
CA PRO A 7 -1.02 -13.00 -14.34
C PRO A 7 0.13 -12.48 -15.23
N LYS A 8 -0.02 -12.60 -16.55
CA LYS A 8 0.93 -11.98 -17.51
C LYS A 8 1.07 -10.48 -17.22
N LYS A 9 2.29 -9.95 -17.39
CA LYS A 9 2.65 -8.54 -17.13
C LYS A 9 2.55 -8.12 -15.65
N TYR A 10 2.55 -9.07 -14.71
CA TYR A 10 2.81 -8.78 -13.30
C TYR A 10 4.32 -8.70 -13.05
N PHE A 11 4.79 -7.55 -12.56
CA PHE A 11 6.23 -7.30 -12.36
C PHE A 11 6.63 -7.20 -10.89
N ARG A 12 5.75 -7.56 -9.96
CA ARG A 12 6.00 -7.49 -8.50
C ARG A 12 6.48 -8.86 -8.00
N LEU A 13 6.44 -9.09 -6.68
CA LEU A 13 7.04 -10.29 -6.11
C LEU A 13 6.18 -11.54 -6.37
N PHE A 14 6.83 -12.62 -6.79
CA PHE A 14 6.27 -13.96 -6.90
C PHE A 14 7.42 -14.97 -6.77
N PRO A 15 7.16 -16.26 -6.48
CA PRO A 15 8.22 -17.25 -6.32
C PRO A 15 9.19 -17.25 -7.52
N GLY A 16 10.48 -17.09 -7.25
CA GLY A 16 11.54 -17.04 -8.27
C GLY A 16 11.68 -15.70 -9.03
N ASN A 17 10.81 -14.71 -8.81
CA ASN A 17 10.98 -13.38 -9.40
C ASN A 17 11.74 -12.43 -8.47
N GLU A 18 12.55 -11.58 -9.10
CA GLU A 18 13.32 -10.55 -8.41
C GLU A 18 12.65 -9.17 -8.53
N VAL A 19 12.58 -8.44 -7.42
CA VAL A 19 12.05 -7.07 -7.37
C VAL A 19 12.96 -6.16 -6.56
N ARG A 20 12.91 -4.86 -6.83
CA ARG A 20 13.62 -3.85 -6.04
C ARG A 20 12.75 -3.40 -4.87
N LEU A 21 13.29 -3.45 -3.66
CA LEU A 21 12.77 -2.67 -2.55
C LEU A 21 13.15 -1.20 -2.77
N ARG A 22 12.18 -0.30 -2.76
CA ARG A 22 12.39 1.14 -3.01
C ARG A 22 13.49 1.65 -2.07
N GLY A 23 14.55 2.24 -2.64
CA GLY A 23 15.68 2.80 -1.89
C GLY A 23 16.64 1.76 -1.30
N ALA A 24 16.44 0.46 -1.54
CA ALA A 24 17.23 -0.61 -0.94
C ALA A 24 17.73 -1.61 -1.99
N TYR A 25 17.69 -2.91 -1.68
CA TYR A 25 18.26 -4.01 -2.46
C TYR A 25 17.23 -4.69 -3.37
N PHE A 26 17.71 -5.56 -4.23
CA PHE A 26 16.89 -6.58 -4.88
C PHE A 26 16.61 -7.72 -3.93
N ILE A 27 15.38 -8.23 -3.98
CA ILE A 27 14.95 -9.41 -3.23
C ILE A 27 14.32 -10.45 -4.15
N THR A 28 14.46 -11.71 -3.78
CA THR A 28 13.85 -12.86 -4.46
C THR A 28 13.10 -13.71 -3.44
N CYS A 29 11.83 -14.03 -3.72
CA CYS A 29 11.03 -14.91 -2.87
C CYS A 29 11.47 -16.36 -3.08
N GLN A 30 11.88 -17.01 -2.00
CA GLN A 30 12.34 -18.40 -1.96
C GLN A 30 11.26 -19.35 -1.43
N GLU A 31 10.54 -18.92 -0.40
CA GLU A 31 9.54 -19.74 0.28
C GLU A 31 8.30 -18.90 0.62
N VAL A 32 7.13 -19.53 0.48
CA VAL A 32 5.82 -18.97 0.84
C VAL A 32 5.28 -19.79 2.00
N ILE A 33 5.19 -19.18 3.18
CA ILE A 33 4.65 -19.84 4.37
C ILE A 33 3.15 -19.54 4.45
N LYS A 34 2.36 -20.58 4.68
CA LYS A 34 0.90 -20.51 4.79
C LYS A 34 0.42 -21.03 6.14
N ASP A 35 -0.71 -20.52 6.59
CA ASP A 35 -1.45 -21.09 7.72
C ASP A 35 -2.22 -22.35 7.31
N ALA A 36 -2.99 -22.92 8.25
CA ALA A 36 -3.78 -24.13 8.03
C ALA A 36 -4.91 -23.94 7.00
N ASP A 37 -5.40 -22.72 6.83
CA ASP A 37 -6.48 -22.37 5.89
C ASP A 37 -5.93 -22.00 4.50
N GLY A 38 -4.60 -21.99 4.35
CA GLY A 38 -3.91 -21.70 3.10
C GLY A 38 -3.64 -20.20 2.86
N HIS A 39 -3.86 -19.33 3.85
CA HIS A 39 -3.52 -17.92 3.74
C HIS A 39 -2.01 -17.72 3.87
N VAL A 40 -1.46 -16.84 3.03
CA VAL A 40 -0.04 -16.47 3.08
C VAL A 40 0.22 -15.58 4.30
N ILE A 41 1.08 -16.05 5.20
CA ILE A 41 1.42 -15.35 6.45
C ILE A 41 2.85 -14.81 6.49
N GLU A 42 3.78 -15.42 5.73
CA GLU A 42 5.17 -15.00 5.67
C GLU A 42 5.79 -15.33 4.30
N LEU A 43 6.68 -14.46 3.83
CA LEU A 43 7.49 -14.67 2.63
C LEU A 43 8.97 -14.67 3.02
N LYS A 44 9.64 -15.81 2.89
CA LYS A 44 11.10 -15.84 3.07
C LYS A 44 11.78 -15.47 1.77
N CYS A 45 12.56 -14.41 1.84
CA CYS A 45 13.26 -13.85 0.70
C CYS A 45 14.76 -13.79 0.96
N THR A 46 15.55 -13.94 -0.10
CA THR A 46 16.97 -13.55 -0.11
C THR A 46 17.10 -12.15 -0.64
N TYR A 47 18.16 -11.43 -0.27
CA TYR A 47 18.52 -10.15 -0.88
C TYR A 47 19.94 -10.21 -1.46
N ASP A 48 20.22 -9.36 -2.44
CA ASP A 48 21.55 -9.26 -3.05
C ASP A 48 22.29 -8.00 -2.56
N PRO A 49 23.36 -8.12 -1.77
CA PRO A 49 24.14 -6.99 -1.26
C PRO A 49 24.73 -6.08 -2.35
N ALA A 50 25.07 -6.62 -3.53
CA ALA A 50 25.64 -5.87 -4.64
C ALA A 50 24.62 -4.93 -5.33
N THR A 51 23.34 -5.03 -4.97
CA THR A 51 22.25 -4.31 -5.64
C THR A 51 21.74 -3.10 -4.86
N LYS A 52 22.47 -2.69 -3.80
CA LYS A 52 22.15 -1.53 -2.97
C LYS A 52 21.84 -0.33 -3.86
N SER A 53 20.68 0.30 -3.62
CA SER A 53 20.27 1.49 -4.36
C SER A 53 21.36 2.57 -4.32
N GLY A 54 21.71 3.11 -5.48
CA GLY A 54 22.77 4.11 -5.62
C GLY A 54 24.20 3.57 -5.75
N ALA A 55 24.44 2.26 -5.60
CA ALA A 55 25.78 1.67 -5.67
C ALA A 55 26.25 1.31 -7.10
N GLY A 56 25.58 1.81 -8.15
CA GLY A 56 26.00 1.58 -9.55
C GLY A 56 25.74 0.19 -10.11
N CYS A 57 24.85 -0.60 -9.51
CA CYS A 57 24.49 -1.94 -9.99
C CYS A 57 23.93 -1.90 -11.42
N GLU A 58 24.55 -2.66 -12.34
CA GLU A 58 24.14 -2.74 -13.75
C GLU A 58 22.88 -3.58 -13.98
N ARG A 59 22.57 -4.50 -13.05
CA ARG A 59 21.38 -5.36 -13.14
C ARG A 59 20.11 -4.55 -12.96
N LYS A 60 19.11 -4.84 -13.79
CA LYS A 60 17.79 -4.19 -13.78
C LYS A 60 16.70 -5.20 -13.52
N VAL A 61 15.71 -4.81 -12.73
CA VAL A 61 14.47 -5.55 -12.47
C VAL A 61 13.29 -4.76 -12.99
N LYS A 62 12.18 -5.45 -13.31
CA LYS A 62 10.99 -4.82 -13.91
C LYS A 62 10.09 -4.12 -12.89
N GLY A 63 10.18 -4.47 -11.60
CA GLY A 63 9.33 -3.92 -10.55
C GLY A 63 10.11 -3.31 -9.41
N THR A 64 9.53 -2.24 -8.83
CA THR A 64 9.97 -1.66 -7.56
C THR A 64 8.77 -1.57 -6.62
N ILE A 65 8.92 -2.11 -5.42
CA ILE A 65 7.87 -2.14 -4.38
C ILE A 65 8.25 -1.25 -3.19
N HIS A 66 7.26 -0.63 -2.57
CA HIS A 66 7.47 0.06 -1.29
C HIS A 66 7.50 -0.98 -0.16
N TRP A 67 8.10 -0.61 0.97
CA TRP A 67 8.27 -1.46 2.13
C TRP A 67 8.54 -0.58 3.34
N VAL A 68 8.41 -1.16 4.53
CA VAL A 68 8.83 -0.58 5.81
C VAL A 68 9.57 -1.65 6.60
N ASP A 69 10.51 -1.23 7.45
CA ASP A 69 11.24 -2.15 8.32
C ASP A 69 10.38 -2.52 9.54
N ALA A 70 10.13 -3.80 9.76
CA ALA A 70 9.23 -4.25 10.83
C ALA A 70 9.72 -3.91 12.24
N SER A 71 11.03 -3.76 12.45
CA SER A 71 11.60 -3.45 13.77
C SER A 71 11.48 -1.97 14.16
N HIS A 72 11.30 -1.09 13.18
CA HIS A 72 11.15 0.35 13.38
C HIS A 72 9.76 0.87 12.95
N ALA A 73 8.98 0.08 12.22
CA ALA A 73 7.66 0.50 11.76
C ALA A 73 6.70 0.72 12.94
N SER A 74 5.78 1.65 12.75
CA SER A 74 4.71 1.93 13.72
C SER A 74 3.36 1.71 13.08
N GLU A 75 2.45 1.09 13.83
CA GLU A 75 1.07 0.87 13.41
C GLU A 75 0.28 2.18 13.57
N VAL A 76 -0.46 2.56 12.54
CA VAL A 76 -1.33 3.73 12.51
C VAL A 76 -2.65 3.42 11.81
N GLU A 77 -3.64 4.27 12.02
CA GLU A 77 -4.91 4.21 11.29
C GLU A 77 -4.83 5.06 10.01
N LEU A 78 -5.32 4.48 8.91
CA LEU A 78 -5.56 5.18 7.66
C LEU A 78 -7.07 5.25 7.41
N HIS A 79 -7.56 6.44 7.08
CA HIS A 79 -8.91 6.65 6.59
C HIS A 79 -8.88 6.70 5.07
N LEU A 80 -9.37 5.65 4.44
CA LEU A 80 -9.47 5.53 3.00
C LEU A 80 -10.84 6.05 2.57
N TYR A 81 -10.85 7.21 1.93
CA TYR A 81 -12.08 7.82 1.45
C TYR A 81 -12.37 7.39 0.01
N ASP A 82 -13.65 7.13 -0.26
CA ASP A 82 -14.21 6.93 -1.59
C ASP A 82 -15.37 7.93 -1.81
N TYR A 83 -15.97 7.92 -2.99
CA TYR A 83 -17.13 8.73 -3.29
C TYR A 83 -18.25 8.48 -2.27
N LEU A 84 -18.79 9.57 -1.70
CA LEU A 84 -19.88 9.50 -0.71
C LEU A 84 -21.16 8.94 -1.31
N VAL A 85 -21.39 9.17 -2.59
CA VAL A 85 -22.61 8.82 -3.31
C VAL A 85 -22.23 8.00 -4.52
N GLU A 86 -22.87 6.85 -4.70
CA GLU A 86 -22.68 6.01 -5.89
C GLU A 86 -23.38 6.66 -7.10
N ASP A 87 -22.75 6.57 -8.28
CA ASP A 87 -23.28 7.14 -9.51
C ASP A 87 -24.20 6.13 -10.20
N ASP A 88 -25.50 6.26 -9.96
CA ASP A 88 -26.52 5.41 -10.56
C ASP A 88 -27.40 6.20 -11.52
N SER A 89 -27.12 6.05 -12.81
CA SER A 89 -28.05 6.37 -13.88
C SER A 89 -29.31 5.50 -13.72
N GLY A 90 -30.31 5.97 -12.97
CA GLY A 90 -31.61 5.28 -12.86
C GLY A 90 -32.39 5.44 -11.56
N LEU A 91 -31.82 6.02 -10.49
CA LEU A 91 -32.53 6.19 -9.21
C LEU A 91 -33.37 7.48 -9.19
N THR A 92 -34.62 7.38 -8.72
CA THR A 92 -35.48 8.55 -8.49
C THR A 92 -35.01 9.33 -7.25
N LYS A 93 -35.33 10.63 -7.22
CA LYS A 93 -34.84 11.61 -6.22
C LYS A 93 -35.21 11.30 -4.75
N ASP A 94 -36.01 10.28 -4.50
CA ASP A 94 -36.88 10.25 -3.32
C ASP A 94 -36.23 9.66 -2.06
N ASN A 95 -35.02 9.07 -2.12
CA ASN A 95 -34.29 8.71 -0.91
C ASN A 95 -32.75 8.85 -1.02
N PHE A 96 -32.24 10.05 -0.72
CA PHE A 96 -30.79 10.35 -0.76
C PHE A 96 -29.95 9.44 0.15
N LEU A 97 -30.48 9.06 1.31
CA LEU A 97 -29.74 8.23 2.27
C LEU A 97 -29.45 6.82 1.74
N GLU A 98 -30.32 6.29 0.87
CA GLU A 98 -30.13 5.00 0.22
C GLU A 98 -28.99 5.03 -0.83
N ARG A 99 -28.53 6.22 -1.22
CA ARG A 99 -27.45 6.39 -2.20
C ARG A 99 -26.07 6.54 -1.56
N ILE A 100 -25.99 6.55 -0.23
CA ILE A 100 -24.71 6.68 0.47
C ILE A 100 -23.92 5.40 0.24
N ASN A 101 -22.72 5.55 -0.33
CA ASN A 101 -21.78 4.45 -0.49
C ASN A 101 -21.36 3.97 0.91
N PRO A 102 -21.68 2.73 1.31
CA PRO A 102 -21.28 2.20 2.62
C PRO A 102 -19.75 2.05 2.74
N LYS A 103 -19.03 2.12 1.63
CA LYS A 103 -17.56 2.10 1.53
C LYS A 103 -16.97 3.50 1.31
N SER A 104 -17.74 4.58 1.50
CA SER A 104 -17.22 5.95 1.36
C SER A 104 -16.09 6.28 2.33
N LEU A 105 -15.98 5.52 3.43
CA LEU A 105 -14.88 5.56 4.38
C LEU A 105 -14.57 4.14 4.85
N GLU A 106 -13.33 3.70 4.64
CA GLU A 106 -12.78 2.49 5.24
C GLU A 106 -11.63 2.87 6.18
N ILE A 107 -11.70 2.41 7.44
CA ILE A 107 -10.64 2.61 8.42
C ILE A 107 -9.79 1.34 8.46
N VAL A 108 -8.51 1.47 8.12
CA VAL A 108 -7.58 0.33 8.08
C VAL A 108 -6.36 0.60 8.97
N LYS A 109 -5.81 -0.47 9.53
CA LYS A 109 -4.51 -0.43 10.19
C LYS A 109 -3.41 -0.59 9.17
N ALA A 110 -2.35 0.20 9.27
CA ALA A 110 -1.20 0.14 8.40
C ALA A 110 0.10 0.42 9.15
N TYR A 111 1.22 0.07 8.54
CA TYR A 111 2.54 0.34 9.07
C TYR A 111 3.22 1.50 8.32
N ILE A 112 3.78 2.44 9.07
CA ILE A 112 4.51 3.60 8.55
C ILE A 112 5.98 3.60 9.02
N GLU A 113 6.81 4.38 8.32
CA GLU A 113 8.19 4.66 8.74
C GLU A 113 8.21 5.56 10.00
N PRO A 114 9.24 5.44 10.88
CA PRO A 114 9.32 6.19 12.13
C PRO A 114 9.17 7.71 11.99
N GLU A 115 9.66 8.28 10.90
CA GLU A 115 9.66 9.74 10.72
C GLU A 115 8.24 10.29 10.59
N LEU A 116 7.30 9.49 10.06
CA LEU A 116 5.90 9.86 9.93
C LEU A 116 5.18 9.95 11.29
N LEU A 117 5.73 9.39 12.38
CA LEU A 117 5.18 9.61 13.73
C LEU A 117 5.26 11.07 14.18
N LYS A 118 6.22 11.83 13.65
CA LYS A 118 6.41 13.25 14.01
C LYS A 118 5.51 14.18 13.20
N ALA A 119 4.71 13.62 12.28
CA ALA A 119 3.90 14.39 11.36
C ALA A 119 2.86 15.23 12.12
N GLN A 120 2.77 16.50 11.74
CA GLN A 120 1.85 17.45 12.37
C GLN A 120 0.50 17.48 11.65
N PRO A 121 -0.60 17.83 12.33
CA PRO A 121 -1.90 18.05 11.71
C PRO A 121 -1.81 18.86 10.41
N TYR A 122 -2.59 18.48 9.40
CA TYR A 122 -2.63 19.08 8.06
C TYR A 122 -1.39 18.88 7.17
N GLN A 123 -0.31 18.28 7.66
CA GLN A 123 0.82 17.93 6.80
C GLN A 123 0.39 16.88 5.78
N LYS A 124 0.98 16.98 4.58
CA LYS A 124 0.62 16.16 3.42
C LYS A 124 1.83 15.36 2.96
N PHE A 125 1.58 14.10 2.64
CA PHE A 125 2.59 13.14 2.21
C PHE A 125 2.12 12.40 0.97
N GLN A 126 3.06 11.97 0.14
CA GLN A 126 2.78 10.96 -0.87
C GLN A 126 3.24 9.60 -0.32
N PHE A 127 2.29 8.73 -0.02
CA PHE A 127 2.62 7.34 0.29
C PHE A 127 2.92 6.63 -1.02
N ILE A 128 4.17 6.22 -1.18
CA ILE A 128 4.72 5.73 -2.44
C ILE A 128 3.86 4.57 -2.98
N ARG A 129 3.42 4.71 -4.24
CA ARG A 129 2.54 3.77 -4.96
C ARG A 129 1.11 3.62 -4.43
N ASN A 130 0.73 4.32 -3.35
CA ASN A 130 -0.62 4.26 -2.78
C ASN A 130 -1.43 5.51 -3.13
N GLY A 131 -0.96 6.70 -2.74
CA GLY A 131 -1.78 7.91 -2.84
C GLY A 131 -1.15 9.11 -2.16
N PHE A 132 -1.90 10.20 -2.12
CA PHE A 132 -1.60 11.35 -1.29
C PHE A 132 -2.44 11.28 -0.02
N PHE A 133 -1.81 11.56 1.12
CA PHE A 133 -2.40 11.46 2.44
C PHE A 133 -2.17 12.76 3.21
N SER A 134 -3.10 13.12 4.08
CA SER A 134 -2.99 14.23 5.02
C SER A 134 -3.13 13.71 6.44
N VAL A 135 -2.38 14.28 7.39
CA VAL A 135 -2.60 14.03 8.82
C VAL A 135 -3.96 14.62 9.21
N ASP A 136 -4.82 13.80 9.81
CA ASP A 136 -6.15 14.18 10.26
C ASP A 136 -6.04 15.08 11.50
N PRO A 137 -6.56 16.32 11.50
CA PRO A 137 -6.42 17.24 12.62
C PRO A 137 -7.36 16.96 13.80
N LYS A 138 -8.36 16.10 13.63
CA LYS A 138 -9.40 15.80 14.61
C LYS A 138 -9.09 14.51 15.38
N TYR A 139 -8.62 13.48 14.68
CA TYR A 139 -8.42 12.14 15.23
C TYR A 139 -6.96 11.83 15.55
N SER A 140 -6.00 12.59 15.01
CA SER A 140 -4.58 12.39 15.36
C SER A 140 -4.26 12.86 16.78
N THR A 141 -3.41 12.10 17.47
CA THR A 141 -2.72 12.55 18.70
C THR A 141 -1.22 12.71 18.43
N PRO A 142 -0.45 13.38 19.30
CA PRO A 142 1.00 13.49 19.15
C PRO A 142 1.74 12.14 19.06
N GLU A 143 1.17 11.08 19.63
CA GLU A 143 1.74 9.73 19.65
C GLU A 143 1.17 8.80 18.58
N ALA A 144 -0.03 9.11 18.05
CA ALA A 144 -0.77 8.29 17.11
C ALA A 144 -1.35 9.16 15.99
N PRO A 145 -0.55 9.49 14.95
CA PRO A 145 -1.07 10.21 13.79
C PRO A 145 -2.02 9.32 12.99
N VAL A 146 -3.14 9.91 12.57
CA VAL A 146 -4.12 9.30 11.70
C VAL A 146 -4.02 9.95 10.32
N PHE A 147 -4.04 9.15 9.26
CA PHE A 147 -3.85 9.67 7.90
C PHE A 147 -5.10 9.49 7.05
N ASN A 148 -5.60 10.60 6.53
CA ASN A 148 -6.69 10.63 5.55
C ASN A 148 -6.13 10.52 4.14
N GLN A 149 -6.62 9.55 3.36
CA GLN A 149 -6.32 9.50 1.94
C GLN A 149 -7.03 10.66 1.23
N ILE A 150 -6.25 11.58 0.68
CA ILE A 150 -6.74 12.73 -0.10
C ILE A 150 -7.19 12.25 -1.47
N VAL A 151 -6.34 11.47 -2.13
CA VAL A 151 -6.60 10.91 -3.46
C VAL A 151 -5.65 9.74 -3.73
N SER A 152 -6.15 8.70 -4.38
CA SER A 152 -5.34 7.57 -4.85
C SER A 152 -4.47 7.97 -6.05
N LEU A 153 -3.36 7.27 -6.26
CA LEU A 153 -2.61 7.42 -7.51
C LEU A 153 -3.39 6.79 -8.66
N LYS A 154 -3.34 7.41 -9.85
CA LYS A 154 -3.89 6.82 -11.07
C LYS A 154 -3.25 5.45 -11.32
N SER A 155 -4.02 4.38 -11.19
CA SER A 155 -3.61 3.06 -11.65
C SER A 155 -3.94 2.93 -13.14
N SER A 156 -2.93 2.62 -13.96
CA SER A 156 -3.13 2.18 -15.35
C SER A 156 -3.37 0.68 -15.45
N TRP A 157 -3.24 -0.05 -14.33
CA TRP A 157 -3.45 -1.49 -14.28
C TRP A 157 -4.91 -1.79 -13.97
N LYS A 158 -5.62 -2.32 -14.97
CA LYS A 158 -6.91 -2.98 -14.80
C LYS A 158 -6.64 -4.49 -14.78
N PRO A 159 -6.93 -5.22 -13.69
CA PRO A 159 -6.98 -6.67 -13.79
C PRO A 159 -8.00 -7.01 -14.88
N THR A 160 -7.58 -7.79 -15.87
CA THR A 160 -8.51 -8.43 -16.79
C THR A 160 -9.32 -9.41 -15.95
N ASN A 161 -10.60 -9.11 -15.76
CA ASN A 161 -11.58 -10.14 -15.42
C ASN A 161 -11.56 -11.24 -16.46
#